data_AF-A0A2I0K0Q8-F1
#
_entry.id   AF-A0A2I0K0Q8-F1
#
_cell.length_a   1.000
_cell.length_b   1.000
_cell.length_c   1.000
_cell.angle_alpha   90.00
_cell.angle_beta   90.00
_cell.angle_gamma   90.00
#
_symmetry.space_group_name_H-M   'P 1'
#
loop_
_entity.id
_entity.type
_entity.pdbx_description
1 polymer ?
#
loop_
_entity_poly.entity_id
_entity_poly.type
_entity_poly.pdbx_seq_one_letter_code
_entity_poly.pdbx_strand_id
1 'polypeptide(L)'
;MEGEHVGPFNLGNPGEFTMLELAEVVKETIDSSATIEFKPNTADDPHKRKPDISRAKELLNWEPKITLREGLPRMVSDFRNRILNEDEGKGL
;
A
#
# COMPACT_ATOMS: atom_id res chain seq x y z
N MET A 1 11.05 13.50 24.51
CA MET A 1 10.00 12.66 23.88
C MET A 1 9.03 12.37 25.00
N GLU A 2 8.05 13.22 25.20
CA GLU A 2 7.09 13.12 26.30
C GLU A 2 5.72 12.85 25.68
N GLY A 3 5.31 11.58 25.73
CA GLY A 3 3.94 11.17 25.46
C GLY A 3 3.52 10.24 26.59
N GLU A 4 2.28 10.35 27.04
CA GLU A 4 1.77 9.51 28.15
C GLU A 4 1.70 8.02 27.76
N HIS A 5 1.73 7.70 26.46
CA HIS A 5 1.73 6.33 25.95
C HIS A 5 3.14 5.76 25.82
N VAL A 6 3.41 4.67 26.56
CA VAL A 6 4.58 3.82 26.38
C VAL A 6 4.17 2.55 25.62
N GLY A 7 4.69 2.35 24.41
CA GLY A 7 4.42 1.17 23.60
C GLY A 7 4.36 1.45 22.10
N PRO A 8 4.26 0.40 21.26
CA PRO A 8 4.16 0.57 19.81
C PRO A 8 2.75 1.03 19.39
N PHE A 9 2.71 1.78 18.28
CA PHE A 9 1.49 2.09 17.55
C PHE A 9 1.46 1.30 16.25
N ASN A 10 0.31 0.69 15.95
CA ASN A 10 0.04 0.16 14.62
C ASN A 10 -0.31 1.33 13.69
N LEU A 11 0.45 1.48 12.62
CA LEU A 11 0.16 2.44 11.55
C LEU A 11 -0.05 1.67 10.25
N GLY A 12 -1.27 1.70 9.74
CA GLY A 12 -1.62 1.04 8.49
C GLY A 12 -3.06 1.29 8.10
N ASN A 13 -3.45 0.79 6.93
CA ASN A 13 -4.82 0.91 6.45
C ASN A 13 -5.68 -0.25 6.98
N PRO A 14 -6.75 0.01 7.75
CA PRO A 14 -7.65 -1.05 8.22
C PRO A 14 -8.60 -1.56 7.13
N GLY A 15 -8.64 -0.90 5.96
CA GLY A 15 -9.35 -1.36 4.77
C GLY A 15 -8.71 -2.63 4.23
N GLU A 16 -9.34 -3.76 4.54
CA GLU A 16 -8.90 -5.09 4.13
C GLU A 16 -9.38 -5.42 2.71
N PHE A 17 -8.53 -6.12 1.97
CA PHE A 17 -8.80 -6.68 0.65
C PHE A 17 -7.97 -7.95 0.47
N THR A 18 -8.43 -8.82 -0.42
CA THR A 18 -7.75 -10.05 -0.83
C THR A 18 -6.63 -9.76 -1.82
N MET A 19 -5.72 -10.73 -2.02
CA MET A 19 -4.70 -10.63 -3.07
C MET A 19 -5.29 -10.55 -4.47
N LEU A 20 -6.46 -11.18 -4.70
CA LEU A 20 -7.15 -11.11 -5.98
C LEU A 20 -7.70 -9.70 -6.22
N GLU A 21 -8.39 -9.10 -5.25
CA GLU A 21 -8.88 -7.72 -5.35
C GLU A 21 -7.73 -6.73 -5.56
N LEU A 22 -6.60 -6.92 -4.89
CA LEU A 22 -5.40 -6.10 -5.15
C LEU A 22 -4.92 -6.25 -6.59
N ALA A 23 -4.80 -7.48 -7.10
CA ALA A 23 -4.35 -7.75 -8.46
C ALA A 23 -5.31 -7.16 -9.50
N GLU A 24 -6.62 -7.23 -9.27
CA GLU A 24 -7.65 -6.61 -10.12
C GLU A 24 -7.52 -5.08 -10.14
N VAL A 25 -7.38 -4.44 -8.98
CA VAL A 25 -7.18 -2.98 -8.90
C VAL A 25 -5.90 -2.55 -9.62
N VAL A 26 -4.82 -3.33 -9.50
CA VAL A 26 -3.56 -3.07 -10.21
C VAL A 26 -3.72 -3.21 -11.71
N LYS A 27 -4.35 -4.30 -12.19
CA LYS A 27 -4.67 -4.51 -13.61
C LYS A 27 -5.51 -3.36 -14.16
N GLU A 28 -6.60 -2.98 -13.48
CA GLU A 28 -7.46 -1.85 -13.87
C GLU A 28 -6.68 -0.53 -13.98
N THR A 29 -5.74 -0.28 -13.07
CA THR A 29 -5.03 0.99 -12.97
C THR A 29 -3.84 1.10 -13.93
N ILE A 30 -3.13 -0.01 -14.19
CA ILE A 30 -1.88 -0.01 -14.95
C ILE A 30 -2.12 -0.43 -16.40
N ASP A 31 -2.71 -1.61 -16.60
CA ASP A 31 -2.93 -2.24 -17.90
C ASP A 31 -4.05 -3.27 -17.81
N SER A 32 -5.22 -2.91 -18.35
CA SER A 32 -6.41 -3.75 -18.33
C SER A 32 -6.25 -5.04 -19.15
N SER A 33 -5.21 -5.16 -19.98
CA SER A 33 -4.91 -6.36 -20.76
C SER A 33 -4.04 -7.38 -20.00
N ALA A 34 -3.41 -7.00 -18.89
CA ALA A 34 -2.52 -7.86 -18.11
C ALA A 34 -3.24 -9.12 -17.59
N THR A 35 -2.58 -10.28 -17.58
CA THR A 35 -3.19 -11.53 -17.10
C THR A 35 -2.85 -11.76 -15.63
N ILE A 36 -3.83 -12.24 -14.84
CA ILE A 36 -3.62 -12.64 -13.44
C ILE A 36 -3.26 -14.13 -13.42
N GLU A 37 -2.10 -14.47 -12.87
CA GLU A 37 -1.60 -15.84 -12.72
C GLU A 37 -1.65 -16.25 -11.24
N PHE A 38 -2.21 -17.44 -10.94
CA PHE A 38 -2.28 -17.97 -9.59
C PHE A 38 -1.07 -18.85 -9.28
N LYS A 39 -0.40 -18.58 -8.16
CA LYS A 39 0.75 -19.35 -7.67
C LYS A 39 0.49 -19.90 -6.27
N PRO A 40 1.11 -21.02 -5.89
CA PRO A 40 1.04 -21.52 -4.52
C PRO A 40 1.54 -20.46 -3.53
N ASN A 41 0.88 -20.37 -2.36
CA ASN A 41 1.32 -19.49 -1.29
C ASN A 41 2.65 -19.98 -0.68
N THR A 42 3.47 -19.07 -0.14
CA THR A 42 4.63 -19.48 0.66
C THR A 42 4.16 -19.96 2.05
N ALA A 43 4.93 -20.84 2.69
CA ALA A 43 4.54 -21.41 3.98
C ALA A 43 4.45 -20.35 5.10
N ASP A 44 5.23 -19.28 5.00
CA ASP A 44 5.34 -18.24 6.02
C ASP A 44 4.43 -17.03 5.74
N ASP A 45 3.68 -17.03 4.63
CA ASP A 45 2.82 -15.90 4.27
C ASP A 45 1.54 -15.88 5.12
N PRO A 46 1.30 -14.83 5.92
CA PRO A 46 0.09 -14.75 6.73
C PRO A 46 -1.14 -14.58 5.84
N HIS A 47 -2.14 -15.42 6.06
CA HIS A 47 -3.40 -15.42 5.29
C HIS A 47 -4.25 -14.15 5.46
N LYS A 48 -4.04 -13.39 6.54
CA LYS A 48 -4.83 -12.21 6.87
C LYS A 48 -3.95 -11.13 7.49
N ARG A 49 -4.12 -9.88 7.05
CA ARG A 49 -3.43 -8.71 7.62
C ARG A 49 -4.38 -7.52 7.70
N LYS A 50 -4.82 -7.20 8.92
CA LYS A 50 -5.66 -6.03 9.21
C LYS A 50 -5.17 -5.38 10.50
N PRO A 51 -4.50 -4.21 10.44
CA PRO A 51 -4.01 -3.54 11.64
C PRO A 51 -5.18 -2.97 12.45
N ASP A 52 -5.18 -3.21 13.76
CA ASP A 52 -5.99 -2.44 14.70
C ASP A 52 -5.28 -1.12 14.99
N ILE A 53 -5.87 -0.01 14.53
CA ILE A 53 -5.33 1.34 14.63
C ILE A 53 -6.04 2.20 15.70
N SER A 54 -6.83 1.59 16.59
CA SER A 54 -7.64 2.33 17.58
C SER A 54 -6.78 3.26 18.44
N ARG A 55 -5.61 2.79 18.89
CA ARG A 55 -4.65 3.62 19.65
C ARG A 55 -4.12 4.82 18.87
N ALA A 56 -3.84 4.64 17.58
CA ALA A 56 -3.32 5.73 16.76
C ALA A 56 -4.41 6.81 16.53
N LYS A 57 -5.67 6.38 16.39
CA LYS A 57 -6.82 7.31 16.31
C LYS A 57 -7.00 8.08 17.61
N GLU A 58 -7.03 7.39 18.74
CA GLU A 58 -7.36 7.98 20.05
C GLU A 58 -6.24 8.86 20.60
N LEU A 59 -4.99 8.39 20.51
CA LEU A 59 -3.85 9.02 21.20
C LEU A 59 -3.01 9.91 20.30
N LEU A 60 -3.01 9.65 18.98
CA LEU A 60 -2.25 10.45 18.00
C LEU A 60 -3.17 11.30 17.11
N ASN A 61 -4.49 11.17 17.23
CA ASN A 61 -5.46 11.74 16.29
C ASN A 61 -5.11 11.42 14.82
N TRP A 62 -4.57 10.21 14.59
CA TRP A 62 -4.05 9.78 13.30
C TRP A 62 -4.90 8.66 12.71
N GLU A 63 -5.16 8.77 11.41
CA GLU A 63 -5.69 7.68 10.59
C GLU A 63 -5.31 7.89 9.12
N PRO A 64 -5.19 6.82 8.32
CA PRO A 64 -4.91 6.94 6.88
C PRO A 64 -6.07 7.65 6.17
N LYS A 65 -5.72 8.60 5.29
CA LYS A 65 -6.69 9.41 4.54
C LYS A 65 -6.78 9.04 3.06
N ILE A 66 -5.80 8.29 2.55
CA ILE A 66 -5.72 7.90 1.14
C ILE A 66 -5.99 6.41 1.04
N THR A 67 -6.99 6.06 0.23
CA THR A 67 -7.34 4.67 -0.07
C THR A 67 -6.39 4.05 -1.10
N LEU A 68 -6.42 2.73 -1.27
CA LEU A 68 -5.64 2.05 -2.33
C LEU A 68 -5.99 2.61 -3.72
N ARG A 69 -7.29 2.77 -4.03
CA ARG A 69 -7.77 3.27 -5.33
C ARG A 69 -7.35 4.72 -5.60
N GLU A 70 -7.14 5.54 -4.58
CA GLU A 70 -6.65 6.91 -4.73
C GLU A 70 -5.11 6.99 -4.76
N GLY A 71 -4.43 6.15 -3.98
CA GLY A 71 -2.98 6.16 -3.84
C GLY A 71 -2.25 5.49 -5.00
N LEU A 72 -2.80 4.37 -5.50
CA LEU A 72 -2.17 3.59 -6.56
C LEU A 72 -1.96 4.40 -7.87
N PRO A 73 -2.93 5.18 -8.38
CA PRO A 73 -2.70 6.01 -9.56
C PRO A 73 -1.57 7.03 -9.39
N ARG A 74 -1.39 7.57 -8.17
CA ARG A 74 -0.30 8.52 -7.88
C ARG A 74 1.06 7.83 -7.96
N MET A 75 1.15 6.62 -7.41
CA MET A 75 2.34 5.79 -7.51
C MET A 75 2.66 5.43 -8.97
N VAL A 76 1.65 5.01 -9.74
CA VAL A 76 1.81 4.70 -11.18
C VAL A 76 2.31 5.92 -11.97
N SER A 77 1.78 7.11 -11.68
CA SER A 77 2.26 8.35 -12.32
C SER A 77 3.73 8.63 -12.00
N ASP A 78 4.15 8.46 -10.74
CA ASP A 78 5.54 8.64 -10.34
C ASP A 78 6.47 7.65 -11.06
N PHE A 79 6.13 6.36 -11.06
CA PHE A 79 6.93 5.35 -11.76
C PHE A 79 7.00 5.58 -13.26
N ARG A 80 5.89 5.95 -13.92
CA ARG A 80 5.91 6.31 -15.35
C ARG A 80 6.86 7.47 -15.61
N ASN A 81 6.81 8.51 -14.79
CA ASN A 81 7.73 9.65 -14.93
C ASN A 81 9.19 9.22 -14.74
N ARG A 82 9.49 8.43 -13.70
CA ARG A 82 10.87 7.99 -13.44
C ARG A 82 11.43 7.11 -14.56
N ILE A 83 10.63 6.19 -15.09
CA ILE A 83 11.06 5.28 -16.19
C ILE A 83 11.20 6.04 -17.51
N LEU A 84 10.30 6.98 -17.82
CA LEU A 84 10.35 7.75 -19.06
C LEU A 84 11.41 8.86 -19.03
N ASN A 85 11.74 9.38 -17.84
CA ASN A 85 12.73 10.44 -17.65
C ASN A 85 14.09 9.92 -17.15
N GLU A 86 14.31 8.59 -17.17
CA GLU A 86 15.57 7.94 -16.76
C GLU A 86 16.77 8.32 -17.68
N ASP A 87 16.53 9.06 -18.78
CA ASP A 87 17.59 9.69 -19.59
C ASP A 87 18.14 11.01 -18.99
N GLU A 88 17.48 11.64 -18.01
CA GLU A 88 17.97 12.88 -17.37
C GLU A 88 18.77 12.65 -16.07
N GLY A 89 18.89 11.39 -15.62
CA GLY A 89 19.35 11.04 -14.28
C GLY A 89 20.65 10.24 -14.17
N LYS A 90 21.43 10.07 -15.25
CA LYS A 90 22.85 9.65 -15.12
C LYS A 90 23.66 10.81 -14.55
N GLY A 91 23.60 11.02 -13.24
CA GLY A 91 24.30 12.10 -12.58
C GLY A 91 24.17 12.10 -11.06
N LEU A 92 24.81 11.12 -10.41
CA LEU A 92 25.77 11.28 -9.31
C LEU A 92 26.35 9.92 -8.93
#